data_AF-A0A563VU70-F1
#
_entry.id   AF-A0A563VU70-F1
#
_cell.length_a   1.000
_cell.length_b   1.000
_cell.length_c   1.000
_cell.angle_alpha   90.00
_cell.angle_beta   90.00
_cell.angle_gamma   90.00
#
_symmetry.space_group_name_H-M   'P 1'
#
loop_
_entity.id
_entity.type
_entity.pdbx_description
1 polymer ?
#
loop_
_entity_poly.entity_id
_entity_poly.type
_entity_poly.pdbx_seq_one_letter_code
_entity_poly.pdbx_strand_id
1 'polypeptide(L)' 'MFLDEQVQQFIQDKNPWALRDMAERLLEANQRGMWNDVSNEMLDSLKAIVNEAEGEIENLNY' A
#
# COMPACT_ATOMS: atom_id res chain seq x y z
N MET A 1 1.05 -6.68 11.54
CA MET A 1 1.03 -5.21 11.68
C MET A 1 1.03 -4.62 10.27
N PHE A 2 -0.14 -4.32 9.70
CA PHE A 2 -0.43 -3.86 8.32
C PHE A 2 0.17 -4.64 7.14
N LEU A 3 1.48 -4.90 7.12
CA LEU A 3 2.16 -5.74 6.12
C LEU A 3 1.89 -7.25 6.26
N ASP A 4 1.03 -7.65 7.19
CA ASP A 4 0.64 -9.05 7.29
C ASP A 4 -0.13 -9.45 6.03
N GLU A 5 0.34 -10.47 5.33
CA GLU A 5 -0.22 -10.91 4.04
C GLU A 5 -1.73 -11.19 4.13
N GLN A 6 -2.22 -11.77 5.24
CA GLN A 6 -3.66 -12.01 5.43
C GLN A 6 -4.44 -10.70 5.60
N VAL A 7 -3.86 -9.71 6.26
CA VAL A 7 -4.50 -8.40 6.44
C VAL A 7 -4.52 -7.64 5.12
N GLN A 8 -3.42 -7.67 4.36
CA GLN A 8 -3.35 -7.05 3.05
C GLN A 8 -4.40 -7.65 2.10
N GLN A 9 -4.43 -8.98 1.99
CA GLN A 9 -5.39 -9.68 1.13
C GLN A 9 -6.83 -9.37 1.54
N PHE A 10 -7.14 -9.36 2.85
CA PHE A 10 -8.48 -9.01 3.32
C PHE A 10 -8.89 -7.59 2.94
N ILE A 11 -7.99 -6.61 3.08
CA ILE A 11 -8.28 -5.22 2.71
C ILE A 11 -8.39 -5.10 1.19
N GLN A 12 -7.51 -5.74 0.43
CA GLN A 12 -7.53 -5.73 -1.03
C GLN A 12 -8.85 -6.27 -1.60
N ASP A 13 -9.34 -7.40 -1.07
CA ASP A 13 -10.62 -8.01 -1.49
C ASP A 13 -11.84 -7.15 -1.14
N LYS A 14 -11.76 -6.37 -0.05
CA LYS A 14 -12.91 -5.59 0.46
C LYS A 14 -12.93 -4.16 -0.03
N ASN A 15 -11.77 -3.53 -0.12
CA ASN A 15 -11.59 -2.13 -0.46
C ASN A 15 -10.15 -1.88 -0.93
N PRO A 16 -9.83 -2.19 -2.20
CA PRO A 16 -8.48 -2.00 -2.73
C PRO A 16 -8.08 -0.51 -2.77
N TRP A 17 -9.04 0.41 -2.90
CA TRP A 17 -8.77 1.86 -2.76
C TRP A 17 -8.20 2.22 -1.38
N ALA A 18 -8.73 1.64 -0.31
CA ALA A 18 -8.22 1.92 1.03
C ALA A 18 -6.79 1.39 1.22
N LEU A 19 -6.46 0.23 0.65
CA LEU A 19 -5.11 -0.32 0.72
C LEU A 19 -4.11 0.59 -0.01
N ARG A 20 -4.47 1.04 -1.21
CA ARG A 20 -3.71 2.01 -2.00
C ARG A 20 -3.48 3.32 -1.23
N ASP A 21 -4.55 3.95 -0.75
CA ASP A 21 -4.48 5.24 -0.05
C ASP A 21 -3.59 5.18 1.21
N MET A 22 -3.62 4.05 1.94
CA MET A 22 -2.76 3.85 3.10
C MET A 22 -1.29 3.75 2.70
N ALA A 23 -0.97 2.98 1.66
CA ALA A 23 0.40 2.84 1.17
C ALA A 23 0.95 4.16 0.60
N GLU A 24 0.16 4.90 -0.18
CA GLU A 24 0.53 6.22 -0.70
C GLU A 24 0.83 7.23 0.42
N ARG A 25 0.00 7.27 1.47
CA ARG A 25 0.22 8.18 2.61
C ARG A 25 1.49 7.85 3.39
N LEU A 26 1.84 6.58 3.53
CA LEU A 26 3.09 6.16 4.19
C LEU A 26 4.31 6.53 3.35
N LEU A 27 4.24 6.34 2.02
CA LEU A 27 5.28 6.80 1.09
C LEU A 27 5.44 8.32 1.14
N GLU A 28 4.34 9.07 1.15
CA GLU A 28 4.34 10.53 1.27
C GLU A 28 4.95 10.99 2.60
N ALA A 29 4.61 10.32 3.72
CA ALA A 29 5.19 10.61 5.03
C ALA A 29 6.71 10.42 5.03
N ASN A 30 7.22 9.38 4.35
CA ASN A 30 8.65 9.18 4.19
C ASN A 30 9.29 10.27 3.32
N GLN A 31 8.70 10.61 2.17
CA GLN A 31 9.19 11.67 1.28
C GLN A 31 9.24 13.05 1.96
N ARG A 32 8.30 13.32 2.87
CA ARG A 32 8.24 14.57 3.64
C ARG A 32 9.13 14.57 4.89
N GLY A 33 9.87 13.50 5.16
CA GLY A 33 10.68 13.34 6.37
C GLY A 33 9.85 13.25 7.65
N MET A 34 8.55 12.95 7.55
CA MET A 34 7.67 12.70 8.70
C MET A 34 7.82 11.26 9.22
N TRP A 35 8.29 10.35 8.37
CA TRP A 35 8.60 8.98 8.72
C TRP A 35 10.02 8.61 8.28
N ASN A 36 10.94 8.68 9.24
CA ASN A 36 12.38 8.47 9.05
C ASN A 36 12.79 7.06 9.51
N ASP A 37 14.03 6.66 9.20
CA ASP A 37 14.61 5.36 9.56
C ASP A 37 13.87 4.14 9.01
N VAL A 38 13.21 4.31 7.87
CA VAL A 38 12.53 3.24 7.13
C VAL A 38 13.53 2.52 6.21
N SER A 39 13.49 1.19 6.20
CA SER A 39 14.33 0.40 5.29
C SER A 39 13.86 0.55 3.84
N ASN A 40 14.80 0.47 2.89
CA ASN A 40 14.45 0.47 1.47
C ASN A 40 13.48 -0.68 1.12
N GLU A 41 13.64 -1.83 1.76
CA GLU A 41 12.74 -3.00 1.60
C GLU A 41 11.29 -2.67 1.98
N MET A 42 11.08 -1.93 3.07
CA MET A 42 9.75 -1.48 3.48
C MET A 42 9.16 -0.49 2.46
N LEU A 43 9.97 0.44 1.93
CA LEU A 43 9.52 1.37 0.89
C LEU A 43 9.15 0.65 -0.40
N ASP A 44 9.93 -0.35 -0.80
CA ASP A 44 9.65 -1.14 -2.00
C ASP A 44 8.41 -2.01 -1.81
N SER A 45 8.18 -2.54 -0.60
CA SER A 45 6.93 -3.24 -0.26
C SER A 45 5.72 -2.32 -0.38
N LEU A 46 5.80 -1.07 0.09
CA LEU A 46 4.70 -0.12 -0.06
C LEU A 46 4.41 0.22 -1.53
N LYS A 47 5.44 0.36 -2.36
CA LYS A 47 5.26 0.56 -3.81
C LYS A 47 4.59 -0.65 -4.47
N ALA A 48 4.97 -1.86 -4.08
CA ALA A 48 4.34 -3.08 -4.58
C ALA A 48 2.85 -3.10 -4.22
N ILE A 49 2.49 -2.79 -2.97
CA ILE A 49 1.11 -2.71 -2.50
C ILE A 49 0.28 -1.70 -3.31
N VAL A 50 0.85 -0.51 -3.61
CA VAL A 50 0.17 0.48 -4.46
C VAL A 50 -0.13 -0.11 -5.84
N ASN A 51 0.87 -0.70 -6.51
CA ASN A 51 0.70 -1.27 -7.86
C ASN A 51 -0.32 -2.42 -7.89
N GLU A 52 -0.29 -3.32 -6.89
CA GLU A 52 -1.23 -4.43 -6.77
C GLU A 52 -2.66 -3.94 -6.54
N ALA A 53 -2.84 -2.96 -5.66
CA ALA A 53 -4.14 -2.35 -5.42
C ALA A 53 -4.67 -1.60 -6.65
N GLU A 54 -3.82 -0.92 -7.43
CA GLU A 54 -4.19 -0.31 -8.71
C GLU A 54 -4.68 -1.35 -9.71
N GLY A 55 -3.98 -2.49 -9.85
CA GLY A 55 -4.42 -3.59 -10.73
C GLY A 55 -5.81 -4.13 -10.36
N GLU A 56 -6.10 -4.28 -9.06
CA GLU A 56 -7.43 -4.71 -8.61
C GLU A 56 -8.50 -3.64 -8.84
N ILE A 57 -8.19 -2.36 -8.59
CA ILE A 57 -9.11 -1.25 -8.88
C ILE A 57 -9.42 -1.20 -10.37
N GLU A 58 -8.42 -1.36 -11.24
CA GLU A 58 -8.63 -1.44 -12.68
C GLU A 58 -9.55 -2.60 -13.03
N ASN A 59 -9.30 -3.81 -12.51
CA ASN A 59 -10.17 -4.98 -12.72
C ASN A 59 -11.62 -4.76 -12.28
N LEU A 60 -11.87 -4.02 -11.19
CA LEU A 60 -13.22 -3.71 -10.71
C LEU A 60 -13.99 -2.73 -11.62
N ASN A 61 -13.28 -1.94 -12.43
CA ASN A 61 -13.86 -0.92 -13.29
C ASN A 61 -14.16 -1.42 -14.72
N TYR A 62 -13.89 -2.69 -15.01
CA TYR A 62 -14.14 -3.37 -16.29
C TYR A 62 -15.12 -4.53 -16.14
#